data_AF-A0A2D9C963-F1
#
_entry.id   AF-A0A2D9C963-F1
#
_cell.length_a   1.000
_cell.length_b   1.000
_cell.length_c   1.000
_cell.angle_alpha   90.00
_cell.angle_beta   90.00
_cell.angle_gamma   90.00
#
_symmetry.space_group_name_H-M   'P 1'
#
loop_
_entity.id
_entity.type
_entity.pdbx_description
1 polymer ?
#
loop_
_entity_poly.entity_id
_entity_poly.type
_entity_poly.pdbx_seq_one_letter_code
_entity_poly.pdbx_strand_id
1 'polypeptide(L)'
;MFFDYQAQMTAFEQEFNRLVQAFLDVYDWEIIQSRTKLGDLFNDADYVSVHELARKFAFSVTYSPVPEAGDFRVDMGNEQAALLKTQYQEHYEAQITKAMGDVFNRTRKYLERLHNSLDYNKGEKRKPLHNTTFDGVLDMIDMLKACNLTGDTQMEAIRTKLEDQFRGVGKLPISPEALKEDSHLRAETRSVVEDVISSLPTIDL
;
A
#
# COMPACT_ATOMS: atom_id res chain seq x y z
N MET A 1 37.30 1.33 9.58
CA MET A 1 36.72 1.41 8.22
C MET A 1 37.01 2.74 7.53
N PHE A 2 36.62 3.91 8.06
CA PHE A 2 37.00 5.22 7.46
C PHE A 2 38.52 5.47 7.48
N PHE A 3 39.17 5.23 8.62
CA PHE A 3 40.63 5.39 8.76
C PHE A 3 41.42 4.44 7.87
N ASP A 4 40.92 3.21 7.66
CA ASP A 4 41.54 2.22 6.78
C ASP A 4 41.42 2.65 5.31
N TYR A 5 40.24 3.16 4.91
CA TYR A 5 40.02 3.72 3.57
C TYR A 5 40.89 4.95 3.32
N GLN A 6 40.98 5.87 4.27
CA GLN A 6 41.85 7.05 4.19
C GLN A 6 43.31 6.65 4.05
N ALA A 7 43.79 5.69 4.85
CA ALA A 7 45.16 5.19 4.75
C ALA A 7 45.45 4.56 3.37
N GLN A 8 44.50 3.81 2.82
CA GLN A 8 44.62 3.22 1.49
C GLN A 8 44.63 4.28 0.37
N MET A 9 43.75 5.28 0.45
CA MET A 9 43.71 6.39 -0.51
C MET A 9 45.00 7.21 -0.48
N THR A 10 45.56 7.46 0.71
CA THR A 10 46.87 8.12 0.86
C THR A 10 48.00 7.28 0.25
N ALA A 11 47.97 5.95 0.40
CA ALA A 11 48.95 5.07 -0.23
C ALA A 11 48.88 5.14 -1.77
N PHE A 12 47.67 5.20 -2.34
CA PHE A 12 47.49 5.37 -3.78
C PHE A 12 47.94 6.75 -4.28
N GLU A 13 47.69 7.82 -3.52
CA GLU A 13 48.19 9.16 -3.85
C GLU A 13 49.73 9.19 -3.88
N GLN A 14 50.38 8.58 -2.89
CA GLN A 14 51.84 8.47 -2.84
C GLN A 14 52.39 7.68 -4.03
N GLU A 15 51.77 6.54 -4.36
CA GLU A 15 52.19 5.72 -5.49
C GLU A 15 51.95 6.43 -6.83
N PHE A 16 50.83 7.13 -6.99
CA PHE A 16 50.55 7.97 -8.15
C PHE A 16 51.65 9.02 -8.33
N ASN A 17 51.98 9.78 -7.28
CA ASN A 17 53.03 10.79 -7.33
C ASN A 17 54.41 10.19 -7.65
N ARG A 18 54.73 9.02 -7.09
CA ARG A 18 55.97 8.30 -7.37
C ARG A 18 56.08 7.90 -8.84
N LEU A 19 55.00 7.38 -9.43
CA LEU A 19 54.96 6.97 -10.83
C LEU A 19 55.02 8.16 -11.78
N VAL A 20 54.31 9.25 -11.46
CA VAL A 20 54.40 10.51 -12.23
C VAL A 20 55.84 11.04 -12.20
N GLN A 21 56.49 11.06 -11.04
CA GLN A 21 57.88 11.51 -10.94
C GLN A 21 58.82 10.63 -11.77
N ALA A 22 58.70 9.31 -11.67
CA ALA A 22 59.52 8.38 -12.44
C ALA A 22 59.34 8.56 -13.97
N PHE A 23 58.14 8.91 -14.41
CA PHE A 23 57.87 9.25 -15.81
C PHE A 23 58.50 10.59 -16.22
N LEU A 24 58.39 11.63 -15.38
CA LEU A 24 58.97 12.94 -15.66
C LEU A 24 60.51 12.91 -15.67
N ASP A 25 61.13 12.10 -14.81
CA ASP A 25 62.60 11.98 -14.71
C ASP A 25 63.25 11.47 -16.01
N VAL A 26 62.54 10.65 -16.78
CA VAL A 26 63.04 10.09 -18.05
C VAL A 26 62.56 10.85 -19.29
N TYR A 27 61.57 11.74 -19.15
CA TYR A 27 60.87 12.36 -20.27
C TYR A 27 61.80 13.14 -21.21
N ASP A 28 62.66 14.01 -20.67
CA ASP A 28 63.60 14.79 -21.49
C ASP A 28 64.61 13.89 -22.23
N TRP A 29 65.03 12.80 -21.59
CA TRP A 29 65.92 11.82 -22.23
C TRP A 29 65.24 11.08 -23.38
N GLU A 30 63.97 10.68 -23.21
CA GLU A 30 63.18 10.03 -24.26
C GLU A 30 62.88 10.97 -25.44
N ILE A 31 62.73 12.28 -25.20
CA ILE A 31 62.64 13.27 -26.28
C ILE A 31 63.93 13.31 -27.09
N ILE A 32 65.10 13.31 -26.44
CA ILE A 32 66.40 13.28 -27.13
C ILE A 32 66.52 12.03 -28.00
N GLN A 33 66.15 10.86 -27.47
CA GLN A 33 66.13 9.61 -28.23
C GLN A 33 65.15 9.68 -29.42
N SER A 34 63.98 10.28 -29.22
CA SER A 34 62.97 10.46 -30.26
C SER A 34 63.46 11.39 -31.37
N ARG A 35 64.17 12.47 -31.02
CA ARG A 35 64.82 13.38 -31.99
C ARG A 35 65.83 12.63 -32.86
N THR A 36 66.66 11.77 -32.27
CA THR A 36 67.61 10.95 -33.03
C THR A 36 66.91 9.95 -33.96
N LYS A 37 65.82 9.32 -33.51
CA LYS A 37 65.07 8.32 -34.31
C LYS A 37 64.30 8.95 -35.47
N LEU A 38 63.68 10.11 -35.25
CA LEU A 38 62.81 10.76 -36.22
C LEU A 38 63.57 11.63 -37.23
N GLY A 39 64.77 12.10 -36.89
CA GLY A 39 65.58 12.95 -37.76
C GLY A 39 64.80 14.19 -38.19
N ASP A 40 64.69 14.40 -39.51
CA ASP A 40 64.00 15.56 -40.11
C ASP A 40 62.49 15.59 -39.85
N LEU A 41 61.90 14.48 -39.40
CA LEU A 41 60.47 14.41 -39.03
C LEU A 41 60.19 14.85 -37.60
N PHE A 42 61.23 15.14 -36.81
CA PHE A 42 61.06 15.58 -35.43
C PHE A 42 60.51 17.01 -35.36
N ASN A 43 59.45 17.22 -34.59
CA ASN A 43 58.85 18.52 -34.35
C ASN A 43 58.83 18.83 -32.84
N ASP A 44 59.56 19.87 -32.43
CA ASP A 44 59.62 20.33 -31.04
C ASP A 44 58.25 20.74 -30.47
N ALA A 45 57.34 21.25 -31.31
CA ALA A 45 56.02 21.71 -30.86
C ALA A 45 55.09 20.58 -30.41
N ASP A 46 55.38 19.33 -30.78
CA ASP A 46 54.58 18.17 -30.42
C ASP A 46 54.87 17.67 -28.98
N TYR A 47 55.93 18.19 -28.35
CA TYR A 47 56.36 17.79 -27.02
C TYR A 47 56.27 18.99 -26.07
N VAL A 48 55.40 18.86 -25.06
CA VAL A 48 55.26 19.87 -24.00
C VAL A 48 56.48 19.86 -23.08
N SER A 49 56.73 20.98 -22.40
CA SER A 49 57.78 21.03 -21.38
C SER A 49 57.46 20.13 -20.17
N VAL A 50 58.48 19.63 -19.46
CA VAL A 50 58.30 18.84 -18.22
C VAL A 50 57.41 19.56 -17.21
N HIS A 51 57.57 20.87 -17.06
CA HIS A 51 56.76 21.68 -16.14
C HIS A 51 55.28 21.75 -16.55
N GLU A 52 54.98 21.82 -17.84
CA GLU A 52 53.60 21.77 -18.32
C GLU A 52 53.00 20.37 -18.20
N LEU A 53 53.79 19.35 -18.47
CA LEU A 53 53.40 17.95 -18.39
C LEU A 53 53.07 17.54 -16.95
N ALA A 54 53.88 17.98 -15.97
CA ALA A 54 53.64 17.75 -14.55
C ALA A 54 52.24 18.23 -14.12
N ARG A 55 51.80 19.39 -14.62
CA ARG A 55 50.48 19.97 -14.30
C ARG A 55 49.30 19.23 -14.94
N LYS A 56 49.54 18.31 -15.88
CA LYS A 56 48.48 17.48 -16.49
C LYS A 56 48.11 16.28 -15.61
N PHE A 57 48.96 15.92 -14.65
CA PHE A 57 48.70 14.83 -13.72
C PHE A 57 48.10 15.40 -12.42
N ALA A 58 46.96 14.85 -12.00
CA ALA A 58 46.32 15.22 -10.75
C ALA A 58 45.61 14.02 -10.14
N PHE A 59 45.73 13.87 -8.82
CA PHE A 59 44.98 12.92 -8.00
C PHE A 59 44.41 13.68 -6.81
N SER A 60 43.10 13.60 -6.59
CA SER A 60 42.46 14.26 -5.45
C SER A 60 41.38 13.37 -4.85
N VAL A 61 41.29 13.40 -3.52
CA VAL A 61 40.27 12.70 -2.75
C VAL A 61 39.48 13.74 -1.97
N THR A 62 38.18 13.83 -2.25
CA THR A 62 37.28 14.75 -1.55
C THR A 62 36.34 13.95 -0.65
N TYR A 63 36.36 14.23 0.63
CA TYR A 63 35.41 13.69 1.60
C TYR A 63 34.22 14.64 1.70
N SER A 64 33.08 14.23 1.15
CA SER A 64 31.82 14.97 1.33
C SER A 64 31.02 14.33 2.47
N PRO A 65 30.44 15.10 3.40
CA PRO A 65 29.59 14.54 4.43
C PRO A 65 28.39 13.84 3.79
N VAL A 66 28.01 12.69 4.35
CA VAL A 66 26.70 12.09 4.06
C VAL A 66 25.64 13.09 4.53
N PRO A 67 24.66 13.48 3.70
CA PRO A 67 23.66 14.45 4.11
C PRO A 67 22.82 13.88 5.26
N GLU A 68 22.86 14.54 6.41
CA GLU A 68 21.88 14.33 7.49
C GLU A 68 20.61 15.19 7.23
N ALA A 69 19.54 14.92 7.97
CA ALA A 69 18.23 15.57 7.83
C ALA A 69 18.35 17.10 7.65
N GLY A 70 17.72 17.64 6.60
CA GLY A 70 17.86 19.04 6.17
C GLY A 70 18.42 19.23 4.75
N ASP A 71 18.77 18.17 4.01
CA ASP A 71 19.02 18.21 2.56
C ASP A 71 17.70 18.01 1.79
N PHE A 72 17.31 19.02 1.01
CA PHE A 72 16.07 19.03 0.19
C PHE A 72 15.86 17.77 -0.66
N ARG A 73 16.93 17.11 -1.12
CA ARG A 73 16.83 15.90 -1.96
C ARG A 73 16.35 14.68 -1.18
N VAL A 74 16.60 14.62 0.13
CA VAL A 74 16.12 13.57 1.02
C VAL A 74 14.73 13.94 1.57
N ASP A 75 14.54 15.21 1.92
CA ASP A 75 13.28 15.69 2.49
C ASP A 75 12.12 15.62 1.47
N MET A 76 12.37 15.93 0.19
CA MET A 76 11.40 15.74 -0.91
C MET A 76 11.15 14.25 -1.21
N GLY A 77 12.08 13.34 -0.89
CA GLY A 77 11.78 11.91 -0.96
C GLY A 77 10.82 11.48 0.15
N ASN A 78 11.07 11.97 1.36
CA ASN A 78 10.31 11.64 2.56
C ASN A 78 8.92 12.27 2.57
N GLU A 79 8.78 13.54 2.14
CA GLU A 79 7.49 14.23 2.05
C GLU A 79 6.58 13.58 1.00
N GLN A 80 7.12 13.23 -0.16
CA GLN A 80 6.37 12.54 -1.21
C GLN A 80 5.97 11.13 -0.77
N ALA A 81 6.84 10.41 -0.07
CA ALA A 81 6.52 9.11 0.51
C ALA A 81 5.44 9.21 1.60
N ALA A 82 5.50 10.24 2.44
CA ALA A 82 4.48 10.51 3.45
C ALA A 82 3.14 10.88 2.83
N LEU A 83 3.13 11.76 1.82
CA LEU A 83 1.94 12.14 1.06
C LEU A 83 1.31 10.92 0.36
N LEU A 84 2.12 10.09 -0.31
CA LEU A 84 1.65 8.86 -0.93
C LEU A 84 1.05 7.92 0.12
N LYS A 85 1.71 7.74 1.27
CA LYS A 85 1.19 6.91 2.36
C LYS A 85 -0.16 7.40 2.86
N THR A 86 -0.31 8.71 3.08
CA THR A 86 -1.58 9.33 3.48
C THR A 86 -2.66 9.11 2.43
N GLN A 87 -2.36 9.38 1.15
CA GLN A 87 -3.29 9.17 0.05
C GLN A 87 -3.72 7.70 -0.09
N TYR A 88 -2.78 6.76 0.05
CA TYR A 88 -3.10 5.34 0.05
C TYR A 88 -4.01 4.98 1.23
N GLN A 89 -3.69 5.47 2.43
CA GLN A 89 -4.48 5.19 3.62
C GLN A 89 -5.92 5.75 3.47
N GLU A 90 -6.07 7.01 3.08
CA GLU A 90 -7.38 7.63 2.81
C GLU A 90 -8.17 6.86 1.73
N HIS A 91 -7.50 6.46 0.64
CA HIS A 91 -8.13 5.70 -0.43
C HIS A 91 -8.59 4.30 0.03
N TYR A 92 -7.77 3.59 0.81
CA TYR A 92 -8.13 2.28 1.36
C TYR A 92 -9.27 2.39 2.37
N GLU A 93 -9.22 3.36 3.28
CA GLU A 93 -10.28 3.62 4.25
C GLU A 93 -11.61 3.97 3.57
N ALA A 94 -11.57 4.79 2.51
CA ALA A 94 -12.75 5.12 1.72
C ALA A 94 -13.34 3.89 1.01
N GLN A 95 -12.50 3.02 0.44
CA GLN A 95 -12.96 1.79 -0.20
C GLN A 95 -13.57 0.80 0.80
N ILE A 96 -12.96 0.62 1.97
CA ILE A 96 -13.50 -0.22 3.03
C ILE A 96 -14.87 0.31 3.48
N THR A 97 -14.96 1.61 3.75
CA THR A 97 -16.21 2.28 4.16
C THR A 97 -17.30 2.10 3.11
N LYS A 98 -16.97 2.30 1.82
CA LYS A 98 -17.92 2.13 0.71
C LYS A 98 -18.40 0.68 0.59
N ALA A 99 -17.50 -0.30 0.70
CA ALA A 99 -17.85 -1.71 0.64
C ALA A 99 -18.77 -2.12 1.80
N MET A 100 -18.44 -1.70 3.03
CA MET A 100 -19.28 -1.91 4.21
C MET A 100 -20.67 -1.27 4.01
N GLY A 101 -20.72 -0.07 3.46
CA GLY A 101 -21.98 0.61 3.21
C GLY A 101 -22.88 -0.06 2.18
N ASP A 102 -22.31 -0.60 1.10
CA ASP A 102 -23.07 -1.39 0.12
C ASP A 102 -23.66 -2.66 0.76
N VAL A 103 -22.89 -3.35 1.63
CA VAL A 103 -23.39 -4.53 2.35
C VAL A 103 -24.57 -4.18 3.27
N PHE A 104 -24.47 -3.08 4.02
CA PHE A 104 -25.57 -2.64 4.88
C PHE A 104 -26.82 -2.25 4.06
N ASN A 105 -26.65 -1.54 2.95
CA ASN A 105 -27.76 -1.16 2.07
C ASN A 105 -28.45 -2.38 1.44
N ARG A 106 -27.68 -3.38 0.99
CA ARG A 106 -28.23 -4.63 0.47
C ARG A 106 -28.96 -5.43 1.55
N THR A 107 -28.36 -5.51 2.74
CA THR A 107 -28.98 -6.15 3.92
C THR A 107 -30.32 -5.50 4.23
N ARG A 108 -30.35 -4.16 4.37
CA ARG A 108 -31.58 -3.38 4.60
C ARG A 108 -32.66 -3.73 3.57
N LYS A 109 -32.32 -3.72 2.28
CA LYS A 109 -33.26 -4.01 1.19
C LYS A 109 -33.89 -5.41 1.29
N TYR A 110 -33.12 -6.44 1.62
CA TYR A 110 -33.66 -7.79 1.79
C TYR A 110 -34.49 -7.91 3.06
N LEU A 111 -34.06 -7.30 4.16
CA LEU A 111 -34.81 -7.27 5.41
C LEU A 111 -36.13 -6.50 5.27
N GLU A 112 -36.16 -5.36 4.59
CA GLU A 112 -37.39 -4.60 4.32
C GLU A 112 -38.37 -5.40 3.45
N ARG A 113 -37.87 -6.10 2.42
CA ARG A 113 -38.68 -7.00 1.60
C ARG A 113 -39.28 -8.13 2.44
N LEU A 114 -38.47 -8.71 3.33
CA LEU A 114 -38.94 -9.76 4.23
C LEU A 114 -39.97 -9.20 5.22
N HIS A 115 -39.66 -8.11 5.90
CA HIS A 115 -40.55 -7.41 6.83
C HIS A 115 -41.92 -7.13 6.20
N ASN A 116 -41.92 -6.56 4.99
CA ASN A 116 -43.13 -6.31 4.21
C ASN A 116 -43.90 -7.58 3.84
N SER A 117 -43.19 -8.68 3.58
CA SER A 117 -43.82 -9.98 3.30
C SER A 117 -44.42 -10.59 4.56
N LEU A 118 -43.83 -10.35 5.73
CA LEU A 118 -44.31 -10.85 7.02
C LEU A 118 -45.51 -10.07 7.57
N ASP A 119 -45.71 -8.84 7.09
CA ASP A 119 -46.80 -7.93 7.47
C ASP A 119 -48.20 -8.49 7.17
N TYR A 120 -49.03 -8.59 8.20
CA TYR A 120 -50.38 -9.15 8.14
C TYR A 120 -51.27 -8.57 9.24
N ASN A 121 -52.44 -8.06 8.87
CA ASN A 121 -53.53 -7.77 9.79
C ASN A 121 -54.56 -8.89 9.79
N LYS A 122 -55.13 -9.20 10.96
CA LYS A 122 -56.17 -10.24 11.11
C LYS A 122 -57.38 -9.92 10.24
N GLY A 123 -57.57 -10.66 9.14
CA GLY A 123 -58.66 -10.46 8.18
C GLY A 123 -58.21 -10.05 6.76
N GLU A 124 -56.94 -9.72 6.56
CA GLU A 124 -56.37 -9.43 5.23
C GLU A 124 -55.88 -10.71 4.53
N LYS A 125 -55.70 -10.66 3.20
CA LYS A 125 -55.02 -11.75 2.48
C LYS A 125 -53.53 -11.73 2.84
N ARG A 126 -52.98 -12.89 3.19
CA ARG A 126 -51.54 -13.06 3.48
C ARG A 126 -50.71 -12.60 2.27
N LYS A 127 -49.73 -11.73 2.51
CA LYS A 127 -48.74 -11.34 1.49
C LYS A 127 -47.87 -12.55 1.13
N PRO A 128 -47.50 -12.72 -0.16
CA PRO A 128 -46.70 -13.85 -0.60
C PRO A 128 -45.29 -13.76 0.00
N LEU A 129 -44.85 -14.84 0.64
CA LEU A 129 -43.46 -15.01 1.10
C LEU A 129 -42.71 -15.83 0.05
N HIS A 130 -41.88 -15.16 -0.75
CA HIS A 130 -41.05 -15.78 -1.78
C HIS A 130 -39.78 -16.37 -1.15
N ASN A 131 -39.41 -17.59 -1.54
CA ASN A 131 -38.19 -18.25 -1.06
C ASN A 131 -36.93 -17.42 -1.39
N THR A 132 -36.90 -16.77 -2.55
CA THR A 132 -35.79 -15.88 -2.94
C THR A 132 -35.55 -14.71 -1.99
N THR A 133 -36.60 -14.20 -1.34
CA THR A 133 -36.46 -13.15 -0.30
C THR A 133 -35.81 -13.73 0.94
N PHE A 134 -36.17 -14.95 1.32
CA PHE A 134 -35.63 -15.65 2.48
C PHE A 134 -34.16 -16.05 2.26
N ASP A 135 -33.87 -16.68 1.12
CA ASP A 135 -32.51 -17.06 0.73
C ASP A 135 -31.60 -15.82 0.64
N GLY A 136 -32.11 -14.72 0.09
CA GLY A 136 -31.37 -13.46 0.06
C GLY A 136 -31.02 -12.91 1.44
N VAL A 137 -31.85 -13.14 2.48
CA VAL A 137 -31.49 -12.76 3.86
C VAL A 137 -30.36 -13.64 4.38
N LEU A 138 -30.40 -14.96 4.11
CA LEU A 138 -29.31 -15.87 4.49
C LEU A 138 -27.99 -15.49 3.83
N ASP A 139 -28.03 -15.15 2.54
CA ASP A 139 -26.84 -14.68 1.80
C ASP A 139 -26.26 -13.40 2.42
N MET A 140 -27.12 -12.49 2.91
CA MET A 140 -26.66 -11.26 3.57
C MET A 140 -26.02 -11.52 4.92
N ILE A 141 -26.47 -12.54 5.67
CA ILE A 141 -25.80 -12.97 6.92
C ILE A 141 -24.37 -13.41 6.63
N ASP A 142 -24.16 -14.20 5.57
CA ASP A 142 -22.83 -14.63 5.15
C ASP A 142 -21.98 -13.46 4.66
N MET A 143 -22.59 -12.52 3.93
CA MET A 143 -21.89 -11.33 3.45
C MET A 143 -21.44 -10.41 4.59
N LEU A 144 -22.30 -10.20 5.61
CA LEU A 144 -21.93 -9.45 6.81
C LEU A 144 -20.73 -10.08 7.52
N LYS A 145 -20.66 -11.42 7.59
CA LYS A 145 -19.51 -12.13 8.15
C LYS A 145 -18.24 -11.91 7.34
N ALA A 146 -18.32 -12.06 6.02
CA ALA A 146 -17.18 -11.96 5.13
C ALA A 146 -16.64 -10.53 4.98
N CYS A 147 -17.51 -9.52 5.09
CA CYS A 147 -17.14 -8.11 4.97
C CYS A 147 -16.74 -7.43 6.29
N ASN A 148 -16.80 -8.14 7.43
CA ASN A 148 -16.35 -7.62 8.72
C ASN A 148 -14.81 -7.68 8.87
N LEU A 149 -14.09 -7.01 7.97
CA LEU A 149 -12.62 -7.05 7.89
C LEU A 149 -11.94 -6.27 9.04
N THR A 150 -12.62 -5.26 9.57
CA THR A 150 -12.10 -4.36 10.62
C THR A 150 -12.48 -4.81 12.04
N GLY A 151 -13.28 -5.86 12.19
CA GLY A 151 -13.80 -6.30 13.49
C GLY A 151 -14.85 -5.34 14.06
N ASP A 152 -15.66 -4.74 13.19
CA ASP A 152 -16.79 -3.90 13.55
C ASP A 152 -17.78 -4.68 14.43
N THR A 153 -17.94 -4.21 15.68
CA THR A 153 -18.76 -4.84 16.70
C THR A 153 -20.25 -4.66 16.43
N GLN A 154 -20.66 -3.59 15.74
CA GLN A 154 -22.04 -3.35 15.34
C GLN A 154 -22.44 -4.31 14.21
N MET A 155 -21.58 -4.47 13.21
CA MET A 155 -21.78 -5.42 12.11
C MET A 155 -21.91 -6.85 12.66
N GLU A 156 -21.04 -7.23 13.60
CA GLU A 156 -21.06 -8.54 14.22
C GLU A 156 -22.30 -8.77 15.09
N ALA A 157 -22.76 -7.75 15.82
CA ALA A 157 -23.99 -7.82 16.60
C ALA A 157 -25.22 -8.03 15.69
N ILE A 158 -25.29 -7.31 14.57
CA ILE A 158 -26.37 -7.45 13.57
C ILE A 158 -26.34 -8.84 12.94
N ARG A 159 -25.16 -9.30 12.49
CA ARG A 159 -24.97 -10.64 11.93
C ARG A 159 -25.44 -11.70 12.92
N THR A 160 -24.99 -11.63 14.17
CA THR A 160 -25.33 -12.61 15.21
C THR A 160 -26.83 -12.63 15.47
N LYS A 161 -27.48 -11.46 15.61
CA LYS A 161 -28.93 -11.38 15.83
C LYS A 161 -29.72 -12.00 14.68
N LEU A 162 -29.29 -11.79 13.43
CA LEU A 162 -29.90 -12.43 12.27
C LEU A 162 -29.58 -13.94 12.20
N GLU A 163 -28.34 -14.33 12.43
CA GLU A 163 -27.94 -15.74 12.39
C GLU A 163 -28.68 -16.57 13.46
N ASP A 164 -28.82 -16.03 14.66
CA ASP A 164 -29.59 -16.65 15.75
C ASP A 164 -31.07 -16.82 15.38
N GLN A 165 -31.67 -15.81 14.75
CA GLN A 165 -33.06 -15.87 14.31
C GLN A 165 -33.28 -16.89 13.19
N PHE A 166 -32.45 -16.85 12.14
CA PHE A 166 -32.70 -17.60 10.91
C PHE A 166 -32.09 -19.00 10.92
N ARG A 167 -30.86 -19.16 11.43
CA ARG A 167 -30.14 -20.44 11.45
C ARG A 167 -30.24 -21.16 12.79
N GLY A 168 -30.66 -20.46 13.85
CA GLY A 168 -30.94 -21.06 15.15
C GLY A 168 -29.69 -21.61 15.82
N VAL A 169 -28.93 -20.79 16.53
CA VAL A 169 -27.88 -21.29 17.44
C VAL A 169 -28.58 -22.01 18.60
N GLY A 170 -28.73 -23.35 18.48
CA GLY A 170 -29.40 -24.19 19.48
C GLY A 170 -30.92 -24.37 19.33
N LYS A 171 -31.50 -23.94 18.20
CA LYS A 171 -32.92 -24.21 17.81
C LYS A 171 -32.97 -24.73 16.37
N LEU A 172 -34.11 -25.27 15.93
CA LEU A 172 -34.30 -25.67 14.54
C LEU A 172 -34.22 -24.42 13.62
N PRO A 173 -33.50 -24.46 12.48
CA PRO A 173 -33.47 -23.35 11.53
C PRO A 173 -34.89 -22.98 11.08
N ILE A 174 -35.15 -21.69 10.92
CA ILE A 174 -36.44 -21.23 10.39
C ILE A 174 -36.51 -21.60 8.91
N SER A 175 -37.66 -22.13 8.48
CA SER A 175 -37.96 -22.35 7.07
C SER A 175 -39.03 -21.36 6.57
N PRO A 176 -39.05 -21.05 5.26
CA PRO A 176 -40.14 -20.27 4.66
C PRO A 176 -41.52 -20.88 4.92
N GLU A 177 -41.62 -22.20 5.00
CA GLU A 177 -42.84 -22.96 5.28
C GLU A 177 -43.31 -22.72 6.72
N ALA A 178 -42.40 -22.79 7.70
CA ALA A 178 -42.73 -22.52 9.10
C ALA A 178 -43.28 -21.09 9.27
N LEU A 179 -42.70 -20.10 8.58
CA LEU A 179 -43.20 -18.72 8.58
C LEU A 179 -44.58 -18.54 7.91
N LYS A 180 -44.99 -19.47 7.04
CA LYS A 180 -46.32 -19.48 6.39
C LYS A 180 -47.37 -20.15 7.28
N GLU A 181 -46.97 -21.12 8.09
CA GLU A 181 -47.88 -21.93 8.91
C GLU A 181 -48.10 -21.35 10.31
N ASP A 182 -47.05 -20.83 10.96
CA ASP A 182 -47.09 -20.33 12.32
C ASP A 182 -47.17 -18.78 12.39
N SER A 183 -48.32 -18.27 12.83
CA SER A 183 -48.54 -16.83 12.98
C SER A 183 -47.73 -16.19 14.10
N HIS A 184 -47.43 -16.92 15.18
CA HIS A 184 -46.62 -16.41 16.28
C HIS A 184 -45.16 -16.28 15.85
N LEU A 185 -44.60 -17.33 15.23
CA LEU A 185 -43.23 -17.30 14.69
C LEU A 185 -43.06 -16.19 13.65
N ARG A 186 -44.06 -15.99 12.79
CA ARG A 186 -44.06 -14.93 11.78
C ARG A 186 -44.01 -13.53 12.42
N ALA A 187 -44.80 -13.30 13.47
CA ALA A 187 -44.85 -12.02 14.18
C ALA A 187 -43.55 -11.75 14.96
N GLU A 188 -43.01 -12.77 15.63
CA GLU A 188 -41.71 -12.70 16.32
C GLU A 188 -40.59 -12.35 15.33
N THR A 189 -40.50 -13.09 14.22
CA THR A 189 -39.50 -12.84 13.17
C THR A 189 -39.62 -11.44 12.60
N ARG A 190 -40.85 -10.95 12.39
CA ARG A 190 -41.08 -9.57 11.92
C ARG A 190 -40.53 -8.53 12.91
N SER A 191 -40.78 -8.73 14.20
CA SER A 191 -40.26 -7.83 15.25
C SER A 191 -38.73 -7.81 15.27
N VAL A 192 -38.09 -8.99 15.19
CA VAL A 192 -36.63 -9.09 15.17
C VAL A 192 -36.05 -8.41 13.93
N VAL A 193 -36.67 -8.61 12.76
CA VAL A 193 -36.25 -7.98 11.51
C VAL A 193 -36.39 -6.45 11.59
N GLU A 194 -37.49 -5.93 12.15
CA GLU A 194 -37.72 -4.49 12.34
C GLU A 194 -36.67 -3.85 13.28
N ASP A 195 -36.35 -4.52 14.39
CA ASP A 195 -35.28 -4.08 15.29
C ASP A 195 -33.92 -4.04 14.56
N VAL A 196 -33.65 -5.01 13.69
CA VAL A 196 -32.39 -5.03 12.93
C VAL A 196 -32.39 -3.89 11.90
N ILE A 197 -33.47 -3.67 11.17
CA ILE A 197 -33.59 -2.56 10.21
C ILE A 197 -33.35 -1.20 10.88
N SER A 198 -33.86 -0.99 12.10
CA SER A 198 -33.68 0.25 12.86
C SER A 198 -32.28 0.43 13.44
N SER A 199 -31.54 -0.65 13.67
CA SER A 199 -30.14 -0.63 14.16
C SER A 199 -29.08 -0.58 13.06
N LEU A 200 -29.46 -0.84 11.80
CA LEU A 200 -28.59 -0.65 10.65
C LEU A 200 -28.25 0.84 10.50
N PRO A 201 -26.98 1.19 10.25
CA PRO A 201 -26.59 2.58 10.03
C PRO A 201 -27.33 3.17 8.82
N THR A 202 -27.71 4.44 8.95
CA THR A 202 -28.20 5.25 7.82
C THR A 202 -26.97 5.80 7.12
N ILE A 203 -26.60 5.22 5.99
CA ILE A 203 -25.48 5.69 5.20
C ILE A 203 -26.07 6.64 4.17
N ASP A 204 -26.15 7.92 4.54
CA ASP A 204 -26.27 8.99 3.55
C ASP A 204 -25.01 8.93 2.69
N LEU A 205 -25.20 8.53 1.43
CA LEU A 205 -24.17 8.53 0.38
C LEU A 205 -24.01 9.94 -0.20
#